data_AF-A0A6B3CL68-F1
#
_entry.id   AF-A0A6B3CL68-F1
#
_cell.length_a   1.000
_cell.length_b   1.000
_cell.length_c   1.000
_cell.angle_alpha   90.00
_cell.angle_beta   90.00
_cell.angle_gamma   90.00
#
_symmetry.space_group_name_H-M   'P 1'
#
loop_
_entity.id
_entity.type
_entity.pdbx_description
1 polymer ?
#
loop_
_entity_poly.entity_id
_entity_poly.type
_entity_poly.pdbx_seq_one_letter_code
_entity_poly.pdbx_strand_id
1 'polypeptide(L)'
;VLVSLREGSRMDDLLDEQPLWAVSVLSESQRHIAGRFAMKGRVSDRLLFADIPYVRGEATGAPLAGGALATLECRTEQRVPAGDHTLVIGRVL
;
A
#
# COMPACT_ATOMS: atom_id res chain seq x y z
N VAL A 1 -10.56 7.88 -0.30
CA VAL A 1 -9.59 7.60 -1.40
C VAL A 1 -9.98 6.32 -2.12
N LEU A 2 -9.47 6.09 -3.32
CA LEU A 2 -9.68 4.85 -4.06
C LEU A 2 -8.35 4.39 -4.66
N VAL A 3 -8.10 3.08 -4.61
CA VAL A 3 -6.99 2.41 -5.32
C VAL A 3 -7.54 1.27 -6.17
N SER A 4 -6.91 1.02 -7.31
CA SER A 4 -7.24 -0.11 -8.19
C SER A 4 -6.15 -1.17 -8.07
N LEU A 5 -6.54 -2.41 -7.80
CA LEU A 5 -5.63 -3.54 -7.62
C LEU A 5 -5.97 -4.60 -8.65
N ARG A 6 -4.97 -5.16 -9.33
CA ARG A 6 -5.22 -6.28 -10.24
C ARG A 6 -5.80 -7.45 -9.45
N GLU A 7 -6.86 -8.05 -9.97
CA GLU A 7 -7.52 -9.19 -9.35
C GLU A 7 -6.54 -10.36 -9.15
N GLY A 8 -6.60 -10.97 -7.97
CA GLY A 8 -5.69 -12.06 -7.56
C GLY A 8 -4.22 -11.65 -7.50
N SER A 9 -3.94 -10.34 -7.46
CA SER A 9 -2.62 -9.87 -7.07
C SER A 9 -2.47 -9.99 -5.57
N ARG A 10 -1.24 -10.17 -5.11
CA ARG A 10 -0.93 -10.24 -3.68
C ARG A 10 -1.45 -9.05 -2.87
N MET A 11 -1.52 -7.86 -3.45
CA MET A 11 -2.07 -6.68 -2.77
C MET A 11 -3.61 -6.72 -2.69
N ASP A 12 -4.26 -7.29 -3.71
CA ASP A 12 -5.70 -7.52 -3.69
C ASP A 12 -6.07 -8.50 -2.57
N ASP A 13 -5.34 -9.63 -2.45
CA ASP A 13 -5.52 -10.60 -1.37
C ASP A 13 -5.27 -9.94 0.01
N LEU A 14 -4.20 -9.16 0.13
CA LEU A 14 -3.86 -8.50 1.41
C LEU A 14 -4.92 -7.50 1.85
N LEU A 15 -5.49 -6.71 0.93
CA LEU A 15 -6.52 -5.72 1.26
C LEU A 15 -7.94 -6.32 1.34
N ASP A 16 -8.12 -7.58 0.95
CA ASP A 16 -9.29 -8.38 1.33
C ASP A 16 -9.22 -8.81 2.80
N GLU A 17 -8.06 -9.29 3.23
CA GLU A 17 -7.87 -9.81 4.59
C GLU A 17 -7.64 -8.71 5.64
N GLN A 18 -7.03 -7.59 5.24
CA GLN A 18 -6.66 -6.49 6.14
C GLN A 18 -7.53 -5.26 5.87
N PRO A 19 -8.44 -4.90 6.80
CA PRO A 19 -9.33 -3.75 6.61
C PRO A 19 -8.60 -2.41 6.78
N LEU A 20 -7.41 -2.41 7.38
CA LEU A 20 -6.61 -1.22 7.67
C LEU A 20 -5.34 -1.23 6.81
N TRP A 21 -5.07 -0.11 6.15
CA TRP A 21 -3.95 0.04 5.23
C TRP A 21 -3.51 1.50 5.16
N ALA A 22 -2.37 1.74 4.52
CA ALA A 22 -1.86 3.09 4.35
C ALA A 22 -1.33 3.34 2.94
N VAL A 23 -1.29 4.63 2.59
CA VAL A 23 -0.67 5.13 1.36
C VAL A 23 0.49 6.04 1.74
N SER A 24 1.64 5.85 1.09
CA SER A 24 2.75 6.81 1.14
C SER A 24 2.94 7.41 -0.26
N VAL A 25 2.74 8.72 -0.39
CA VAL A 25 2.96 9.46 -1.64
C VAL A 25 4.44 9.77 -1.75
N LEU A 26 5.13 9.08 -2.65
CA LEU A 26 6.58 9.20 -2.79
C LEU A 26 7.00 10.44 -3.57
N SER A 27 8.14 11.03 -3.20
CA SER A 27 8.80 12.09 -3.97
C SER A 27 9.65 11.52 -5.10
N GLU A 28 10.15 12.38 -6.00
CA GLU A 28 11.02 11.97 -7.10
C GLU A 28 12.31 11.28 -6.61
N SER A 29 12.90 11.74 -5.51
CA SER A 29 14.12 11.15 -4.93
C SER A 29 13.91 9.72 -4.41
N GLN A 30 12.65 9.31 -4.20
CA GLN A 30 12.26 7.99 -3.74
C GLN A 30 11.91 7.03 -4.89
N ARG A 31 12.29 7.32 -6.13
CA ARG A 31 12.11 6.42 -7.29
C ARG A 31 12.63 5.01 -7.05
N HIS A 32 13.73 4.86 -6.29
CA HIS A 32 14.30 3.56 -5.94
C HIS A 32 13.36 2.72 -5.04
N ILE A 33 12.63 3.37 -4.11
CA ILE A 33 11.60 2.74 -3.29
C ILE A 33 10.46 2.25 -4.19
N ALA A 34 9.94 3.13 -5.06
CA ALA A 34 8.88 2.78 -5.99
C ALA A 34 9.25 1.56 -6.86
N GLY A 35 10.47 1.55 -7.43
CA GLY A 35 10.98 0.43 -8.21
C GLY A 35 11.02 -0.88 -7.42
N ARG A 36 11.48 -0.84 -6.17
CA ARG A 36 11.53 -2.02 -5.29
C ARG A 36 10.13 -2.59 -5.02
N PHE A 37 9.15 -1.73 -4.73
CA PHE A 37 7.76 -2.11 -4.49
C PHE A 37 6.96 -2.42 -5.77
N ALA A 38 7.56 -2.34 -6.96
CA ALA A 38 6.96 -2.70 -8.24
C ALA A 38 7.45 -4.04 -8.81
N MET A 39 8.55 -4.62 -8.30
CA MET A 39 9.14 -5.86 -8.83
C MET A 39 8.17 -7.06 -8.78
N LYS A 40 8.19 -7.94 -9.77
CA LYS A 40 7.45 -9.23 -9.73
C LYS A 40 8.26 -10.29 -8.99
N GLY A 41 7.60 -11.32 -8.45
CA GLY A 41 8.28 -12.50 -7.87
C GLY A 41 9.09 -12.21 -6.60
N ARG A 42 8.56 -11.35 -5.71
CA ARG A 42 9.27 -10.90 -4.51
C ARG A 42 9.41 -12.04 -3.51
N VAL A 43 10.59 -12.12 -2.87
CA VAL A 43 10.93 -13.18 -1.92
C VAL A 43 10.24 -12.99 -0.56
N SER A 44 10.12 -11.74 -0.07
CA SER A 44 9.50 -11.44 1.23
C SER A 44 9.15 -9.97 1.38
N ASP A 45 8.03 -9.66 2.05
CA ASP A 45 7.67 -8.28 2.44
C ASP A 45 8.64 -7.66 3.40
N ARG A 46 9.13 -8.43 4.37
CA ARG A 46 10.09 -7.94 5.35
C ARG A 46 11.35 -7.43 4.65
N LEU A 47 11.77 -8.11 3.59
CA LEU A 47 12.93 -7.71 2.78
C LEU A 47 12.65 -6.49 1.90
N LEU A 48 11.39 -6.16 1.57
CA LEU A 48 11.08 -4.92 0.84
C LEU A 48 11.38 -3.70 1.69
N PHE A 49 11.01 -3.78 2.97
CA PHE A 49 11.26 -2.74 3.95
C PHE A 49 12.68 -2.77 4.53
N ALA A 50 13.51 -3.77 4.18
CA ALA A 50 14.91 -3.78 4.60
C ALA A 50 15.60 -2.53 4.03
N ASP A 51 16.27 -1.77 4.90
CA ASP A 51 16.98 -0.53 4.55
C ASP A 51 16.11 0.61 4.00
N ILE A 52 14.78 0.55 4.17
CA ILE A 52 13.89 1.68 3.90
C ILE A 52 13.47 2.26 5.26
N PRO A 53 13.77 3.53 5.56
CA PRO A 53 13.22 4.19 6.73
C PRO A 53 11.68 4.18 6.66
N TYR A 54 11.03 3.69 7.70
CA TYR A 54 9.58 3.79 7.85
C TYR A 54 9.22 3.96 9.33
N VAL A 55 8.05 4.54 9.56
CA VAL A 55 7.39 4.53 10.86
C VAL A 55 6.09 3.72 10.75
N ARG A 56 5.54 3.28 11.87
CA ARG A 56 4.20 2.69 11.87
C ARG A 56 3.17 3.80 12.09
N GLY A 57 2.12 3.80 11.27
CA GLY A 57 1.00 4.70 11.46
C GLY A 57 0.28 4.44 12.80
N GLU A 58 -0.25 5.48 13.41
CA GLU A 58 -0.87 5.39 14.74
C GLU A 58 -2.26 4.75 14.66
N ALA A 59 -3.02 5.04 13.59
CA ALA A 59 -4.39 4.56 13.44
C ALA A 59 -4.46 3.11 12.93
N THR A 60 -3.51 2.69 12.10
CA THR A 60 -3.55 1.42 11.35
C THR A 60 -2.40 0.49 11.71
N GLY A 61 -1.30 1.00 12.28
CA GLY A 61 -0.06 0.25 12.46
C GLY A 61 0.68 -0.07 11.15
N ALA A 62 0.15 0.37 10.00
CA ALA A 62 0.73 0.09 8.69
C ALA A 62 2.05 0.87 8.49
N PRO A 63 3.04 0.31 7.76
CA PRO A 63 4.28 1.02 7.47
C PRO A 63 4.05 2.26 6.60
N LEU A 64 4.58 3.39 7.05
CA LEU A 64 4.60 4.67 6.36
C LEU A 64 6.03 5.01 5.93
N ALA A 65 6.25 5.15 4.62
CA ALA A 65 7.60 5.39 4.10
C ALA A 65 8.14 6.75 4.57
N GLY A 66 9.32 6.72 5.21
CA GLY A 66 9.99 7.92 5.68
C GLY A 66 10.37 8.85 4.53
N GLY A 67 10.13 10.15 4.69
CA GLY A 67 10.39 11.16 3.65
C GLY A 67 9.36 11.18 2.51
N ALA A 68 8.25 10.44 2.63
CA ALA A 68 7.11 10.60 1.74
C ALA A 68 6.54 12.04 1.80
N LEU A 69 6.02 12.53 0.69
CA LEU A 69 5.39 13.85 0.58
C LEU A 69 4.09 13.95 1.40
N ALA A 70 3.37 12.84 1.47
CA ALA A 70 2.16 12.70 2.25
C ALA A 70 1.95 11.23 2.62
N THR A 71 1.26 11.00 3.74
CA THR A 71 0.84 9.69 4.19
C THR A 71 -0.63 9.71 4.53
N LEU A 72 -1.34 8.64 4.22
CA LEU A 72 -2.75 8.46 4.57
C LEU A 72 -2.91 7.12 5.27
N GLU A 73 -3.63 7.13 6.37
CA GLU A 73 -4.09 5.93 7.06
C GLU A 73 -5.56 5.71 6.73
N CYS A 74 -5.91 4.51 6.29
CA CYS A 74 -7.18 4.22 5.67
C CYS A 74 -7.82 2.97 6.25
N ARG A 75 -9.16 2.96 6.26
CA ARG A 75 -9.98 1.77 6.42
C ARG A 75 -10.75 1.48 5.14
N THR A 76 -10.73 0.23 4.67
CA THR A 76 -11.57 -0.21 3.55
C THR A 76 -13.05 -0.10 3.93
N GLU A 77 -13.82 0.62 3.12
CA GLU A 77 -15.28 0.72 3.23
C GLU A 77 -16.00 -0.14 2.19
N GLN A 78 -15.43 -0.26 1.00
CA GLN A 78 -16.03 -1.04 -0.08
C GLN A 78 -14.95 -1.60 -1.00
N ARG A 79 -15.20 -2.80 -1.53
CA ARG A 79 -14.45 -3.41 -2.63
C ARG A 79 -15.42 -3.65 -3.79
N VAL A 80 -15.07 -3.18 -4.99
CA VAL A 80 -15.95 -3.25 -6.18
C VAL A 80 -15.19 -3.92 -7.32
N PRO A 81 -15.64 -5.09 -7.82
CA PRO A 81 -15.08 -5.69 -9.03
C PRO A 81 -15.23 -4.75 -10.24
N ALA A 82 -14.16 -4.58 -11.00
CA ALA A 82 -14.09 -3.65 -12.14
C ALA A 82 -13.16 -4.20 -13.23
N GLY A 83 -13.66 -5.17 -14.01
CA GLY A 83 -12.87 -5.83 -15.06
C GLY A 83 -11.84 -6.77 -14.46
N ASP A 84 -10.57 -6.58 -14.80
CA ASP A 84 -9.43 -7.36 -14.27
C ASP A 84 -8.84 -6.75 -12.98
N HIS A 85 -9.53 -5.79 -12.38
CA HIS A 85 -9.15 -5.12 -11.14
C HIS A 85 -10.30 -5.08 -10.13
N THR A 86 -9.93 -4.98 -8.86
CA THR A 86 -10.82 -4.61 -7.75
C THR A 86 -10.55 -3.17 -7.37
N LEU A 87 -11.60 -2.33 -7.33
CA LEU A 87 -11.53 -0.98 -6.78
C LEU A 87 -11.73 -1.05 -5.27
N VAL A 88 -10.72 -0.64 -4.51
CA VAL A 88 -10.79 -0.55 -3.05
C VAL A 88 -11.05 0.89 -2.66
N ILE A 89 -12.22 1.14 -2.09
CA ILE A 89 -12.64 2.44 -1.56
C ILE A 89 -12.28 2.49 -0.08
N GLY A 90 -11.41 3.44 0.28
CA GLY A 90 -10.96 3.65 1.65
C GLY A 90 -11.41 4.99 2.23
N ARG A 91 -11.88 4.98 3.47
CA ARG A 91 -12.03 6.19 4.28
C ARG A 91 -10.73 6.50 5.00
N VAL A 92 -10.30 7.75 4.94
CA VAL A 92 -9.14 8.25 5.68
C VAL A 92 -9.51 8.36 7.16
N LEU A 93 -8.61 7.91 8.02
CA LEU A 93 -8.74 7.90 9.49
C LEU A 93 -8.09 9.12 10.14
#